data_AF-A0AA36DSM4-F1
#
_entry.id   AF-A0AA36DSM4-F1
#
_cell.length_a   1.000
_cell.length_b   1.000
_cell.length_c   1.000
_cell.angle_alpha   90.00
_cell.angle_beta   90.00
_cell.angle_gamma   90.00
#
_symmetry.space_group_name_H-M   'P 1'
#
loop_
_entity.id
_entity.type
_entity.pdbx_description
1 polymer ?
#
loop_
_entity_poly.entity_id
_entity_poly.type
_entity_poly.pdbx_seq_one_letter_code
_entity_poly.pdbx_strand_id
1 'polypeptide(L)'
;MSAFSLAILLALLPSLTSSLKCHQVNTGNLSNPPDTQATECVAGSLACTKLVDYTTKTFTKQCQQFNCTSGSLMNAPASCVNTSTIGRESTSCCCYGDGCNSAPFGSLWTAFTATAVIVIGKALFV
;
A
#
# COMPACT_ATOMS: atom_id res chain seq x y z
N MET A 1 -3.75 -36.93 -20.31
CA MET A 1 -4.05 -35.60 -19.72
C MET A 1 -4.33 -34.66 -20.88
N SER A 2 -5.55 -34.13 -20.99
CA SER A 2 -5.98 -33.34 -22.16
C SER A 2 -5.20 -32.02 -22.25
N ALA A 3 -4.85 -31.58 -23.46
CA ALA A 3 -4.20 -30.29 -23.72
C ALA A 3 -5.00 -29.11 -23.14
N PHE A 4 -6.32 -29.25 -23.03
CA PHE A 4 -7.21 -28.30 -22.36
C PHE A 4 -6.93 -28.17 -20.86
N SER A 5 -6.61 -29.27 -20.17
CA SER A 5 -6.26 -29.25 -18.74
C SER A 5 -4.92 -28.56 -18.50
N LEU A 6 -3.97 -28.68 -19.44
CA LEU A 6 -2.66 -28.03 -19.37
C LEU A 6 -2.79 -26.51 -19.61
N ALA A 7 -3.65 -26.09 -20.54
CA ALA A 7 -3.89 -24.68 -20.85
C ALA A 7 -4.59 -23.95 -19.69
N ILE A 8 -5.54 -24.60 -19.01
CA ILE A 8 -6.18 -24.05 -17.80
C ILE A 8 -5.15 -23.90 -16.68
N LEU A 9 -4.29 -24.91 -16.46
CA LEU A 9 -3.25 -24.83 -15.43
C LEU A 9 -2.24 -23.69 -15.70
N LEU A 10 -1.88 -23.46 -16.98
CA LEU A 10 -0.98 -22.37 -17.36
C LEU A 10 -1.62 -20.97 -17.20
N ALA A 11 -2.93 -20.86 -17.39
CA ALA A 11 -3.67 -19.61 -17.25
C ALA A 11 -3.86 -19.14 -15.79
N LEU A 12 -3.72 -20.05 -14.81
CA LEU A 12 -3.81 -19.74 -13.38
C LEU A 12 -2.45 -19.43 -12.70
N LEU A 13 -1.33 -19.61 -13.40
CA LEU A 13 0.01 -19.23 -12.92
C LEU A 13 0.17 -17.73 -12.59
N PRO A 14 -0.35 -16.77 -13.40
CA PRO A 14 -0.12 -15.34 -13.13
C PRO A 14 -0.88 -14.80 -11.91
N SER A 15 -1.92 -15.50 -11.42
CA SER A 15 -2.62 -15.11 -10.18
C SER A 15 -1.82 -15.39 -8.90
N LEU A 16 -0.69 -16.08 -8.98
CA LEU A 16 0.13 -16.44 -7.82
C LEU A 16 1.29 -15.46 -7.55
N THR A 17 1.47 -14.44 -8.39
CA THR A 17 2.65 -13.56 -8.34
C THR A 17 2.34 -12.08 -8.17
N SER A 18 1.09 -11.69 -7.90
CA SER A 18 0.78 -10.30 -7.53
C SER A 18 1.26 -10.04 -6.10
N SER A 19 2.53 -9.64 -5.97
CA SER A 19 3.04 -9.05 -4.75
C SER A 19 2.56 -7.61 -4.63
N LEU A 20 2.13 -7.23 -3.44
CA LEU A 20 1.83 -5.83 -3.10
C LEU A 20 3.02 -4.95 -3.48
N LYS A 21 2.76 -3.79 -4.06
CA LYS A 21 3.79 -2.78 -4.35
C LYS A 21 3.67 -1.62 -3.38
N CYS A 22 4.75 -1.24 -2.71
CA CYS A 22 4.78 -0.07 -1.83
C CYS A 22 5.97 0.82 -2.16
N HIS A 23 5.86 2.11 -1.83
CA HIS A 23 7.04 2.96 -1.77
C HIS A 23 7.89 2.52 -0.59
N GLN A 24 9.19 2.33 -0.81
CA GLN A 24 10.13 1.93 0.21
C GLN A 24 11.17 3.03 0.39
N VAL A 25 11.22 3.61 1.59
CA VAL A 25 12.15 4.67 1.99
C VAL A 25 12.61 4.37 3.41
N ASN A 26 13.88 4.05 3.58
CA ASN A 26 14.44 3.79 4.92
C ASN A 26 14.45 5.05 5.78
N THR A 27 14.89 6.19 5.23
CA THR A 27 14.85 7.50 5.88
C THR A 27 14.89 8.59 4.81
N GLY A 28 13.81 9.34 4.67
CA GLY A 28 13.69 10.49 3.77
C GLY A 28 13.51 11.78 4.56
N ASN A 29 13.94 12.90 4.01
CA ASN A 29 13.74 14.21 4.61
C ASN A 29 12.38 14.78 4.19
N LEU A 30 11.61 15.36 5.12
CA LEU A 30 10.28 15.91 4.85
C LEU A 30 10.32 17.17 3.97
N SER A 31 11.39 17.96 4.07
CA SER A 31 11.58 19.20 3.31
C SER A 31 12.03 18.94 1.87
N ASN A 32 12.64 17.80 1.60
CA ASN A 32 13.05 17.38 0.27
C ASN A 32 12.77 15.88 0.08
N PRO A 33 11.49 15.50 -0.05
CA PRO A 33 11.12 14.10 -0.16
C PRO A 33 11.61 13.55 -1.52
N PRO A 34 12.34 12.43 -1.54
CA PRO A 34 12.72 11.80 -2.79
C PRO A 34 11.48 11.32 -3.56
N ASP A 35 11.50 11.55 -4.87
CA ASP A 35 10.58 10.86 -5.77
C ASP A 35 10.98 9.38 -5.81
N THR A 36 10.02 8.52 -5.48
CA THR A 36 10.25 7.07 -5.38
C THR A 36 9.12 6.39 -6.09
N GLN A 37 9.41 5.28 -6.76
CA GLN A 37 8.38 4.45 -7.35
C GLN A 37 7.93 3.35 -6.39
N ALA A 38 6.70 2.88 -6.56
CA ALA A 38 6.23 1.70 -5.85
C ALA A 38 7.02 0.48 -6.33
N THR A 39 7.59 -0.25 -5.37
CA THR A 39 8.43 -1.44 -5.61
C THR A 39 7.74 -2.66 -5.04
N GLU A 40 8.01 -3.82 -5.62
CA GLU A 40 7.43 -5.08 -5.13
C GLU A 40 7.88 -5.36 -3.69
N CYS A 41 6.91 -5.68 -2.87
CA CYS A 41 7.13 -6.12 -1.52
C CYS A 41 7.60 -7.57 -1.50
N VAL A 42 8.17 -7.98 -0.37
CA VAL A 42 8.46 -9.40 -0.11
C VAL A 42 7.13 -10.16 -0.08
N ALA A 43 7.13 -11.36 -0.66
CA ALA A 43 5.96 -12.24 -0.67
C ALA A 43 5.40 -12.43 0.75
N GLY A 44 4.08 -12.31 0.89
CA GLY A 44 3.41 -12.31 2.19
C GLY A 44 3.26 -10.92 2.83
N SER A 45 3.69 -9.84 2.17
CA SER A 45 3.34 -8.48 2.61
C SER A 45 1.87 -8.19 2.31
N LEU A 46 1.17 -7.64 3.32
CA LEU A 46 -0.28 -7.40 3.26
C LEU A 46 -0.62 -5.92 3.23
N ALA A 47 0.25 -5.04 3.74
CA ALA A 47 -0.01 -3.61 3.83
C ALA A 47 1.24 -2.77 3.55
N CYS A 48 1.05 -1.48 3.27
CA CYS A 48 2.11 -0.49 3.24
C CYS A 48 2.02 0.40 4.48
N THR A 49 3.16 0.76 5.06
CA THR A 49 3.25 1.72 6.16
C THR A 49 4.01 2.97 5.75
N LYS A 50 3.72 4.05 6.47
CA LYS A 50 4.43 5.32 6.41
C LYS A 50 4.53 5.88 7.82
N LEU A 51 5.74 6.11 8.29
CA LEU A 51 6.00 6.82 9.53
C LEU A 51 6.54 8.20 9.22
N VAL A 52 6.00 9.23 9.85
CA VAL A 52 6.48 10.61 9.76
C VAL A 52 6.92 11.03 11.15
N ASP A 53 8.13 11.53 11.29
CA ASP A 53 8.64 12.15 12.51
C ASP A 53 8.77 13.66 12.25
N TYR A 54 7.87 14.43 12.86
CA TYR A 54 7.82 15.88 12.72
C TYR A 54 8.88 16.59 13.56
N THR A 55 9.46 15.92 14.55
CA THR A 55 10.54 16.44 15.36
C THR A 55 11.85 16.43 14.59
N THR A 56 12.18 15.29 13.97
CA THR A 56 13.40 15.17 13.14
C THR A 56 13.19 15.59 11.68
N LYS A 57 11.95 15.92 11.29
CA LYS A 57 11.56 16.23 9.90
C LYS A 57 11.98 15.10 8.95
N THR A 58 11.76 13.86 9.37
CA THR A 58 12.03 12.68 8.55
C THR A 58 10.79 11.84 8.34
N PHE A 59 10.84 10.95 7.35
CA PHE A 59 9.83 9.95 7.13
C PHE A 59 10.43 8.63 6.68
N THR A 60 9.71 7.56 6.93
CA THR A 60 10.03 6.21 6.44
C THR A 60 8.78 5.61 5.80
N LYS A 61 8.99 4.72 4.85
CA LYS A 61 7.93 4.01 4.13
C LYS A 61 8.37 2.58 3.90
N GLN A 62 7.54 1.61 4.22
CA GLN A 62 7.92 0.20 4.13
C GLN A 62 6.72 -0.68 3.80
N CYS A 63 7.01 -1.89 3.32
CA CYS A 63 6.05 -2.98 3.24
C CYS A 63 5.90 -3.61 4.62
N GLN A 64 4.67 -3.99 4.97
CA GLN A 64 4.31 -4.62 6.23
C GLN A 64 3.84 -6.05 5.95
N GLN A 65 4.43 -7.02 6.66
CA GLN A 65 4.07 -8.45 6.55
C GLN A 65 2.72 -8.79 7.19
N PHE A 66 2.21 -7.90 8.03
CA PHE A 66 0.96 -8.09 8.75
C PHE A 66 -0.05 -7.02 8.31
N ASN A 67 -1.32 -7.29 8.60
CA ASN A 67 -2.37 -6.31 8.40
C ASN A 67 -2.12 -5.06 9.26
N CYS A 68 -2.74 -3.96 8.85
CA CYS A 68 -2.75 -2.73 9.63
C CYS A 68 -3.29 -3.01 11.04
N THR A 69 -2.54 -2.56 12.03
CA THR A 69 -2.90 -2.64 13.45
C THR A 69 -3.10 -1.23 13.98
N SER A 70 -4.21 -0.97 14.64
CA SER A 70 -4.49 0.30 15.32
C SER A 70 -4.81 0.01 16.78
N GLY A 71 -3.86 0.33 17.68
CA GLY A 71 -3.98 -0.05 19.10
C GLY A 71 -4.02 -1.57 19.27
N SER A 72 -5.06 -2.08 19.94
CA SER A 72 -5.27 -3.51 20.20
C SER A 72 -6.03 -4.25 19.09
N LEU A 73 -6.51 -3.55 18.05
CA LEU A 73 -7.22 -4.20 16.94
C LEU A 73 -6.23 -4.67 15.87
N MET A 74 -6.16 -6.00 15.70
CA MET A 74 -5.60 -6.63 14.50
C MET A 74 -6.59 -6.49 13.34
N ASN A 75 -6.07 -6.31 12.12
CA ASN A 75 -6.87 -6.10 10.90
C ASN A 75 -7.71 -4.82 10.93
N ALA A 76 -7.14 -3.75 11.46
CA ALA A 76 -7.76 -2.44 11.43
C ALA A 76 -7.89 -1.93 9.97
N PRO A 77 -8.90 -1.08 9.69
CA PRO A 77 -8.95 -0.36 8.42
C PRO A 77 -7.72 0.54 8.25
N ALA A 78 -7.40 0.88 7.00
CA ALA A 78 -6.35 1.84 6.70
C ALA A 78 -6.55 3.14 7.49
N SER A 79 -5.56 3.53 8.27
CA SER A 79 -5.67 4.66 9.20
C SER A 79 -4.30 5.27 9.51
N CYS A 80 -4.34 6.49 10.04
CA CYS A 80 -3.18 7.21 10.55
C CYS A 80 -3.39 7.54 12.01
N VAL A 81 -2.38 7.27 12.83
CA VAL A 81 -2.38 7.57 14.26
C VAL A 81 -1.27 8.56 14.55
N ASN A 82 -1.64 9.71 15.11
CA ASN A 82 -0.70 10.69 15.62
C ASN A 82 -0.27 10.26 17.02
N THR A 83 1.04 10.21 17.22
CA THR A 83 1.67 9.95 18.51
C THR A 83 2.46 11.18 18.90
N SER A 84 1.96 11.87 19.92
CA SER A 84 2.62 13.02 20.54
C SER A 84 3.08 12.61 21.93
N THR A 85 4.37 12.35 22.08
CA THR A 85 5.03 12.18 23.39
C THR A 85 5.90 13.39 23.68
N ILE A 86 6.23 13.65 24.95
CA ILE A 86 7.03 14.82 25.34
C ILE A 86 8.33 14.84 24.52
N GLY A 87 8.48 15.83 23.64
CA GLY A 87 9.65 15.99 22.77
C GLY A 87 9.65 15.17 21.47
N ARG A 88 8.58 14.42 21.13
CA ARG A 88 8.43 13.73 19.84
C ARG A 88 7.01 13.79 19.30
N GLU A 89 6.87 14.36 18.11
CA GLU A 89 5.63 14.35 17.34
C GLU A 89 5.80 13.45 16.12
N SER A 90 4.99 12.41 16.01
CA SER A 90 5.06 11.47 14.90
C SER A 90 3.67 11.02 14.44
N THR A 91 3.54 10.65 13.17
CA THR A 91 2.33 10.04 12.62
C THR A 91 2.70 8.73 11.97
N SER A 92 2.05 7.65 12.40
CA SER A 92 2.15 6.33 11.78
C SER A 92 0.89 6.05 10.97
N CYS A 93 1.05 5.79 9.68
CA CYS A 93 -0.04 5.47 8.76
C CYS A 93 0.14 4.07 8.19
N CYS A 94 -0.97 3.36 8.05
CA CYS A 94 -1.02 2.07 7.37
C CYS A 94 -2.15 2.04 6.35
N CYS A 95 -1.89 1.45 5.19
CA CYS A 95 -2.84 1.35 4.10
C CYS A 95 -2.69 0.04 3.33
N TYR A 96 -3.74 -0.33 2.60
CA TYR A 96 -3.76 -1.53 1.75
C TYR A 96 -3.82 -1.13 0.27
N GLY A 97 -3.19 -1.93 -0.58
CA GLY A 97 -3.17 -1.72 -2.03
C GLY A 97 -1.88 -1.07 -2.54
N ASP A 98 -1.65 -1.22 -3.85
CA ASP A 98 -0.41 -0.82 -4.48
C ASP A 98 -0.20 0.70 -4.39
N GLY A 99 0.99 1.09 -3.94
CA GLY A 99 1.44 2.49 -3.89
C GLY A 99 0.69 3.35 -2.88
N CYS A 100 -0.17 2.82 -2.02
CA CYS A 100 -1.02 3.63 -1.15
C CYS A 100 -0.26 4.57 -0.19
N ASN A 101 1.05 4.36 0.01
CA ASN A 101 1.91 5.15 0.88
C ASN A 101 2.73 6.26 0.16
N SER A 102 2.36 6.69 -1.06
CA SER A 102 3.13 7.67 -1.87
C SER A 102 3.35 9.05 -1.22
N ALA A 103 2.35 9.72 -0.62
CA ALA A 103 2.50 11.05 0.00
C ALA A 103 1.22 11.43 0.78
N PRO A 104 1.21 12.50 1.62
CA PRO A 104 0.27 12.61 2.73
C PRO A 104 -1.18 12.79 2.26
N PHE A 105 -2.05 12.15 3.02
CA PHE A 105 -3.51 12.20 3.00
C PHE A 105 -3.99 13.65 3.20
N GLY A 106 -3.93 14.46 2.15
CA GLY A 106 -4.97 15.44 1.91
C GLY A 106 -6.23 14.67 1.54
N SER A 107 -7.38 15.07 2.07
CA SER A 107 -8.70 14.48 1.91
C SER A 107 -9.24 14.44 0.46
N LEU A 108 -8.37 14.41 -0.55
CA LEU A 108 -8.67 14.61 -1.96
C LEU A 108 -8.40 13.37 -2.83
N TRP A 109 -7.72 12.34 -2.31
CA TRP A 109 -7.26 11.20 -3.11
C TRP A 109 -8.14 9.93 -3.05
N THR A 110 -9.25 9.96 -2.30
CA THR A 110 -10.27 8.90 -2.36
C THR A 110 -11.11 8.90 -3.65
N ALA A 111 -10.81 9.75 -4.64
CA ALA A 111 -11.65 9.92 -5.83
C ALA A 111 -11.19 9.17 -7.10
N PHE A 112 -9.94 8.66 -7.20
CA PHE A 112 -9.42 8.22 -8.51
C PHE A 112 -9.27 6.71 -8.74
N THR A 113 -9.40 5.86 -7.73
CA THR A 113 -9.30 4.39 -7.93
C THR A 113 -10.64 3.66 -7.97
N ALA A 114 -11.77 4.35 -7.81
CA ALA A 114 -13.10 3.74 -7.94
C ALA A 114 -13.63 3.70 -9.40
N THR A 115 -13.02 4.42 -10.34
CA THR A 115 -13.53 4.53 -11.73
C THR A 115 -12.96 3.52 -12.72
N ALA A 116 -11.97 2.69 -12.34
CA ALA A 116 -11.39 1.71 -13.27
C ALA A 116 -12.12 0.35 -13.32
N VAL A 117 -13.04 0.05 -12.38
CA VAL A 117 -13.73 -1.26 -12.33
C VAL A 117 -15.02 -1.29 -13.16
N ILE A 118 -15.57 -0.15 -13.60
CA ILE A 118 -16.88 -0.10 -14.28
C ILE A 118 -16.76 -0.14 -15.82
N VAL A 119 -15.60 0.14 -16.41
CA VAL A 119 -15.50 0.26 -17.88
C VAL A 119 -15.32 -1.08 -18.60
N ILE A 120 -14.82 -2.13 -17.94
CA ILE A 120 -14.60 -3.43 -18.60
C ILE A 120 -15.86 -4.32 -18.59
N GLY A 121 -16.80 -4.10 -17.66
CA GLY A 121 -18.04 -4.89 -17.57
C GLY A 121 -19.09 -4.60 -18.66
N LYS A 122 -18.96 -3.49 -19.41
CA LYS A 122 -19.94 -3.08 -20.43
C LYS A 122 -19.54 -3.41 -21.88
N ALA A 123 -18.32 -3.90 -22.11
CA ALA A 123 -17.84 -4.22 -23.45
C ALA A 123 -18.07 -5.69 -23.88
N LEU A 124 -18.79 -6.49 -23.07
CA LEU A 124 -19.03 -7.92 -23.32
C LEU A 124 -20.51 -8.32 -23.48
N PHE A 125 -21.42 -7.35 -23.62
CA PHE A 125 -22.83 -7.61 -23.97
C PHE A 125 -23.30 -6.62 -25.05
N VAL A 126 -22.84 -6.84 -26.28
CA VAL A 126 -23.58 -6.60 -27.54
C VAL A 126 -23.29 -7.77 -28.45
#